data_AF-A0A3R6TSH6-F1
#
_entry.id   AF-A0A3R6TSH6-F1
#
_cell.length_a   1.000
_cell.length_b   1.000
_cell.length_c   1.000
_cell.angle_alpha   90.00
_cell.angle_beta   90.00
_cell.angle_gamma   90.00
#
_symmetry.space_group_name_H-M   'P 1'
#
loop_
_entity.id
_entity.type
_entity.pdbx_description
1 polymer ?
#
loop_
_entity_poly.entity_id
_entity_poly.type
_entity_poly.pdbx_seq_one_letter_code
_entity_poly.pdbx_strand_id
1 'polypeptide(L)'
;MSTQDKLERVLRDIHVLISRSELYDNTGEKIIVEKKKMFEYLNHLNACIYEMMDEYEVTQQSRDKAEREARKKGDAMIFKASRNAEDVYAAAVLYTDDALQRVQHIMQDTTDALQDILKKAQDDMKTQKVVIRENQSELKSQLQDMVDTEKYLKLIEERNHELEKEREKEKKEPREEKKSPYQAIKPEIRINPEYFKKAGIPLEDEEPEEDAAEGKKEIPEVTVDLDAEYFKWKAKEKDNKKK
;
A
#
# COMPACT_ATOMS: atom_id res chain seq x y z
N MET A 1 -49.61 -23.12 29.16
CA MET A 1 -50.37 -21.84 29.14
C MET A 1 -49.42 -20.77 29.58
N SER A 2 -49.37 -19.65 28.86
CA SER A 2 -48.48 -18.53 29.18
C SER A 2 -48.83 -17.99 30.58
N THR A 3 -47.85 -17.48 31.33
CA THR A 3 -48.11 -16.75 32.59
C THR A 3 -49.04 -15.55 32.38
N GLN A 4 -48.98 -14.95 31.18
CA GLN A 4 -49.93 -13.94 30.73
C GLN A 4 -51.36 -14.48 30.60
N ASP A 5 -51.55 -15.71 30.09
CA ASP A 5 -52.87 -16.34 29.99
C ASP A 5 -53.45 -16.64 31.37
N LYS A 6 -52.60 -17.04 32.33
CA LYS A 6 -53.00 -17.26 33.72
C LYS A 6 -53.46 -15.96 34.38
N LEU A 7 -52.72 -14.86 34.18
CA LEU A 7 -53.06 -13.54 34.69
C LEU A 7 -54.40 -13.06 34.11
N GLU A 8 -54.58 -13.20 32.79
CA GLU A 8 -55.83 -12.82 32.11
C GLU A 8 -57.02 -13.62 32.64
N ARG A 9 -56.82 -14.91 32.94
CA ARG A 9 -57.87 -15.77 33.51
C ARG A 9 -58.29 -15.32 34.90
N VAL A 10 -57.34 -15.02 35.78
CA VAL A 10 -57.62 -14.51 37.14
C VAL A 10 -58.31 -13.14 37.09
N LEU A 11 -57.87 -12.25 36.20
CA LEU A 11 -58.53 -10.95 35.95
C LEU A 11 -59.98 -11.11 35.47
N ARG A 12 -60.22 -12.06 34.56
CA ARG A 12 -61.55 -12.39 34.06
C ARG A 12 -62.45 -12.93 35.17
N ASP A 13 -61.92 -13.80 36.03
CA ASP A 13 -62.67 -14.36 37.16
C ASP A 13 -63.03 -13.29 38.20
N ILE A 14 -62.11 -12.36 38.49
CA ILE A 14 -62.39 -11.18 39.35
C ILE A 14 -63.48 -10.31 38.71
N HIS A 15 -63.40 -10.06 37.40
CA HIS A 15 -64.40 -9.26 36.70
C HIS A 15 -65.78 -9.92 36.75
N VAL A 16 -65.87 -11.23 36.53
CA VAL A 16 -67.11 -12.01 36.64
C VAL A 16 -67.66 -12.00 38.07
N LEU A 17 -66.79 -12.08 39.08
CA LEU A 17 -67.18 -12.00 40.48
C LEU A 17 -67.84 -10.65 40.81
N ILE A 18 -67.25 -9.56 40.32
CA ILE A 18 -67.78 -8.20 40.46
C ILE A 18 -69.12 -8.05 39.74
N SER A 19 -69.22 -8.51 38.48
CA SER A 19 -70.47 -8.40 37.70
C SER A 19 -71.63 -9.25 38.25
N ARG A 20 -71.35 -10.36 38.93
CA ARG A 20 -72.37 -11.24 39.52
C ARG A 20 -72.70 -10.92 40.98
N SER A 21 -71.98 -10.00 41.60
CA SER A 21 -72.19 -9.64 43.00
C SER A 21 -73.46 -8.82 43.21
N GLU A 22 -74.10 -8.99 44.36
CA GLU A 22 -75.32 -8.25 44.70
C GLU A 22 -75.00 -6.80 45.07
N LEU A 23 -75.87 -5.88 44.66
CA LEU A 23 -75.74 -4.45 44.97
C LEU A 23 -76.10 -4.21 46.44
N TYR A 24 -75.26 -3.46 47.16
CA TYR A 24 -75.47 -3.11 48.57
C TYR A 24 -76.46 -1.95 48.75
N ASP A 25 -76.47 -0.99 47.82
CA ASP A 25 -77.41 0.13 47.78
C ASP A 25 -78.16 0.13 46.43
N ASN A 26 -79.43 0.55 46.42
CA ASN A 26 -80.24 0.69 45.20
C ASN A 26 -79.66 1.68 44.17
N THR A 27 -78.61 2.41 44.54
CA THR A 27 -77.84 3.34 43.69
C THR A 27 -76.78 2.64 42.83
N GLY A 28 -76.46 1.37 43.12
CA GLY A 28 -75.56 0.56 42.28
C GLY A 28 -74.05 0.77 42.46
N GLU A 29 -73.61 1.66 43.37
CA GLU A 29 -72.20 2.01 43.56
C GLU A 29 -71.40 1.02 44.42
N LYS A 30 -72.05 0.26 45.30
CA LYS A 30 -71.41 -0.65 46.25
C LYS A 30 -71.90 -2.07 46.02
N ILE A 31 -70.98 -3.02 46.11
CA ILE A 31 -71.23 -4.45 45.89
C ILE A 31 -70.89 -5.27 47.13
N ILE A 32 -71.68 -6.32 47.37
CA ILE A 32 -71.45 -7.28 48.45
C ILE A 32 -70.67 -8.47 47.89
N VAL A 33 -69.46 -8.67 48.38
CA VAL A 33 -68.59 -9.76 47.93
C VAL A 33 -68.16 -10.62 49.10
N GLU A 34 -68.09 -11.93 48.88
CA GLU A 34 -67.57 -12.86 49.87
C GLU A 34 -66.07 -12.61 50.10
N LYS A 35 -65.72 -12.13 51.30
CA LYS A 35 -64.36 -11.75 51.68
C LYS A 35 -63.33 -12.84 51.36
N LYS A 36 -63.63 -14.11 51.67
CA LYS A 36 -62.70 -15.24 51.45
C LYS A 36 -62.34 -15.43 49.97
N LYS A 37 -63.34 -15.43 49.09
CA LYS A 37 -63.14 -15.59 47.64
C LYS A 37 -62.37 -14.42 47.04
N MET A 38 -62.68 -13.19 47.47
CA MET A 38 -61.95 -12.00 47.00
C MET A 38 -60.47 -12.05 47.39
N PHE A 39 -60.15 -12.45 48.62
CA PHE A 39 -58.76 -12.63 49.05
C PHE A 39 -58.05 -13.77 48.31
N GLU A 40 -58.75 -14.85 47.99
CA GLU A 40 -58.20 -15.97 47.24
C GLU A 40 -57.81 -15.56 45.81
N TYR A 41 -58.67 -14.82 45.11
CA TYR A 41 -58.36 -14.28 43.78
C TYR A 41 -57.24 -13.25 43.81
N LEU A 42 -57.19 -12.38 44.83
CA LEU A 42 -56.08 -11.44 45.01
C LEU A 42 -54.75 -12.14 45.28
N ASN A 43 -54.75 -13.22 46.06
CA ASN A 43 -53.55 -14.01 46.30
C ASN A 43 -53.08 -14.73 45.03
N HIS A 44 -54.01 -15.28 44.24
CA HIS A 44 -53.69 -15.87 42.93
C HIS A 44 -53.16 -14.82 41.94
N LEU A 45 -53.71 -13.60 41.95
CA LEU A 45 -53.23 -12.49 41.13
C LEU A 45 -51.79 -12.13 41.51
N ASN A 46 -51.50 -11.96 42.80
CA ASN A 46 -50.15 -11.66 43.29
C ASN A 46 -49.14 -12.76 42.90
N ALA A 47 -49.50 -14.03 43.10
CA ALA A 47 -48.64 -15.14 42.70
C ALA A 47 -48.34 -15.12 41.19
N CYS A 48 -49.34 -14.83 40.36
CA CYS A 48 -49.18 -14.77 38.92
C CYS A 48 -48.31 -13.58 38.46
N ILE A 49 -48.39 -12.44 39.16
CA ILE A 49 -47.54 -11.28 38.89
C ILE A 49 -46.08 -11.59 39.19
N TYR A 50 -45.79 -12.26 40.31
CA TYR A 50 -44.42 -12.67 40.63
C TYR A 50 -43.86 -13.68 39.61
N GLU A 51 -44.65 -14.67 39.19
CA GLU A 51 -44.24 -15.61 38.13
C GLU A 51 -43.90 -14.87 36.81
N MET A 52 -44.68 -13.86 36.43
CA MET A 52 -44.40 -13.04 35.23
C MET A 52 -43.13 -12.20 35.36
N MET A 53 -42.88 -11.62 36.53
CA MET A 53 -41.66 -10.83 36.77
C MET A 53 -40.42 -11.72 36.66
N ASP A 54 -40.45 -12.91 37.25
CA ASP A 54 -39.37 -13.88 37.19
C ASP A 54 -39.09 -14.34 35.74
N GLU A 55 -40.13 -14.66 34.96
CA GLU A 55 -39.97 -15.04 33.55
C GLU A 55 -39.39 -13.91 32.70
N TYR A 56 -39.79 -12.66 32.97
CA TYR A 56 -39.26 -11.48 32.28
C TYR A 56 -37.77 -11.28 32.59
N GLU A 57 -37.37 -11.39 33.87
CA GLU A 57 -35.96 -11.29 34.27
C GLU A 57 -35.11 -12.37 33.62
N VAL A 58 -35.56 -13.63 33.63
CA VAL A 58 -34.87 -14.74 32.97
C VAL A 58 -34.77 -14.51 31.46
N THR A 59 -35.84 -14.02 30.83
CA THR A 59 -35.85 -13.71 29.40
C THR A 59 -34.87 -12.58 29.07
N GLN A 60 -34.83 -11.52 29.88
CA GLN A 60 -33.91 -10.41 29.70
C GLN A 60 -32.45 -10.86 29.87
N GLN A 61 -32.14 -11.60 30.93
CA GLN A 61 -30.80 -12.16 31.15
C GLN A 61 -30.36 -13.10 30.02
N SER A 62 -31.29 -13.92 29.52
CA SER A 62 -31.06 -14.81 28.38
C SER A 62 -30.74 -14.02 27.11
N ARG A 63 -31.50 -12.96 26.82
CA ARG A 63 -31.26 -12.07 25.68
C ARG A 63 -29.92 -11.36 25.80
N ASP A 64 -29.59 -10.80 26.97
CA ASP A 64 -28.32 -10.13 27.21
C ASP A 64 -27.13 -11.09 27.05
N LYS A 65 -27.29 -12.34 27.50
CA LYS A 65 -26.29 -13.39 27.31
C LYS A 65 -26.13 -13.74 25.84
N ALA A 66 -27.23 -13.93 25.11
CA ALA A 66 -27.22 -14.24 23.68
C ALA A 66 -26.58 -13.09 22.87
N GLU A 67 -26.88 -11.84 23.22
CA GLU A 67 -26.28 -10.67 22.58
C GLU A 67 -24.77 -10.60 22.84
N ARG A 68 -24.33 -10.83 24.08
CA ARG A 68 -22.90 -10.89 24.40
C ARG A 68 -22.17 -12.00 23.63
N GLU A 69 -22.77 -13.17 23.51
CA GLU A 69 -22.19 -14.27 22.72
C GLU A 69 -22.16 -13.95 21.22
N ALA A 70 -23.21 -13.32 20.69
CA ALA A 70 -23.25 -12.88 19.29
C ALA A 70 -22.19 -11.82 19.00
N ARG A 71 -22.04 -10.81 19.87
CA ARG A 71 -20.96 -9.80 19.78
C ARG A 71 -19.58 -10.45 19.81
N LYS A 72 -19.32 -11.33 20.79
CA LYS A 72 -18.04 -12.05 20.90
C LYS A 72 -17.72 -12.87 19.65
N LYS A 73 -18.72 -13.54 19.07
CA LYS A 73 -18.55 -14.28 17.80
C LYS A 73 -18.29 -13.33 16.63
N GLY A 74 -18.98 -12.19 16.57
CA GLY A 74 -18.75 -11.14 15.59
C GLY A 74 -17.33 -10.59 15.65
N ASP A 75 -16.85 -10.23 16.84
CA ASP A 75 -15.50 -9.73 17.06
C ASP A 75 -14.43 -10.77 16.67
N ALA A 76 -14.66 -12.04 17.01
CA ALA A 76 -13.77 -13.13 16.61
C ALA A 76 -13.73 -13.32 15.08
N MET A 77 -14.86 -13.13 14.39
CA MET A 77 -14.91 -13.17 12.93
C MET A 77 -14.14 -12.01 12.31
N ILE A 78 -14.33 -10.79 12.84
CA ILE A 78 -13.60 -9.60 12.37
C ILE A 78 -12.10 -9.78 12.59
N PHE A 79 -11.69 -10.24 13.77
CA PHE A 79 -10.28 -10.50 14.08
C PHE A 79 -9.66 -11.54 13.12
N LYS A 80 -10.38 -12.64 12.87
CA LYS A 80 -9.92 -13.66 11.92
C LYS A 80 -9.84 -13.11 10.48
N ALA A 81 -10.80 -12.29 10.07
CA ALA A 81 -10.80 -11.66 8.76
C ALA A 81 -9.62 -10.68 8.61
N SER A 82 -9.34 -9.86 9.64
CA SER A 82 -8.19 -8.96 9.68
C SER A 82 -6.89 -9.73 9.52
N ARG A 83 -6.69 -10.78 10.34
CA ARG A 83 -5.50 -11.61 10.27
C ARG A 83 -5.33 -12.27 8.90
N ASN A 84 -6.42 -12.78 8.30
CA ASN A 84 -6.34 -13.36 6.97
C ASN A 84 -6.00 -12.31 5.90
N ALA A 85 -6.50 -11.08 6.03
CA ALA A 85 -6.14 -9.98 5.13
C ALA A 85 -4.65 -9.61 5.27
N GLU A 86 -4.13 -9.58 6.50
CA GLU A 86 -2.70 -9.39 6.78
C GLU A 86 -1.85 -10.52 6.18
N ASP A 87 -2.27 -11.79 6.33
CA ASP A 87 -1.57 -12.94 5.77
C ASP A 87 -1.53 -12.88 4.23
N VAL A 88 -2.64 -12.51 3.59
CA VAL A 88 -2.69 -12.33 2.12
C VAL A 88 -1.79 -11.17 1.68
N TYR A 89 -1.81 -10.06 2.41
CA TYR A 89 -0.93 -8.92 2.11
C TYR A 89 0.54 -9.30 2.27
N ALA A 90 0.91 -10.00 3.34
CA ALA A 90 2.26 -10.49 3.56
C ALA A 90 2.70 -11.44 2.44
N ALA A 91 1.82 -12.37 2.02
CA ALA A 91 2.09 -13.27 0.91
C ALA A 91 2.32 -12.50 -0.41
N ALA A 92 1.54 -11.45 -0.67
CA ALA A 92 1.70 -10.61 -1.85
C ALA A 92 3.04 -9.88 -1.85
N VAL A 93 3.43 -9.28 -0.70
CA VAL A 93 4.73 -8.60 -0.55
C VAL A 93 5.89 -9.59 -0.75
N LEU A 94 5.84 -10.76 -0.11
CA LEU A 94 6.86 -11.81 -0.27
C LEU A 94 6.95 -12.30 -1.71
N TYR A 95 5.81 -12.46 -2.40
CA TYR A 95 5.78 -12.84 -3.80
C TYR A 95 6.45 -11.78 -4.69
N THR A 96 6.16 -10.49 -4.44
CA THR A 96 6.80 -9.41 -5.19
C THR A 96 8.30 -9.32 -4.91
N ASP A 97 8.73 -9.59 -3.68
CA ASP A 97 10.15 -9.63 -3.32
C ASP A 97 10.89 -10.77 -4.04
N ASP A 98 10.32 -11.98 -4.05
CA ASP A 98 10.89 -13.11 -4.82
C ASP A 98 10.93 -12.81 -6.32
N ALA A 99 9.90 -12.17 -6.88
CA ALA A 99 9.88 -11.75 -8.28
C ALA A 99 10.99 -10.74 -8.60
N LEU A 100 11.21 -9.74 -7.72
CA LEU A 100 12.30 -8.78 -7.87
C LEU A 100 13.67 -9.45 -7.75
N GLN A 101 13.84 -10.38 -6.82
CA GLN A 101 15.07 -11.14 -6.68
C GLN A 101 15.39 -11.97 -7.93
N ARG A 102 14.38 -12.59 -8.56
CA ARG A 102 14.56 -13.29 -9.85
C ARG A 102 14.99 -12.35 -10.97
N VAL A 103 14.38 -11.16 -11.06
CA VAL A 103 14.80 -10.14 -12.04
C VAL A 103 16.25 -9.73 -11.81
N GLN A 104 16.66 -9.53 -10.56
CA GLN A 104 18.04 -9.20 -10.23
C GLN A 104 19.01 -10.32 -10.63
N HIS A 105 18.65 -11.58 -10.41
CA HIS A 105 19.46 -12.72 -10.85
C HIS A 105 19.63 -12.74 -12.38
N ILE A 106 18.55 -12.54 -13.13
CA ILE A 106 18.61 -12.46 -14.60
C ILE A 106 19.49 -11.28 -15.05
N MET A 107 19.37 -10.12 -14.40
CA MET A 107 20.24 -8.97 -14.70
C MET A 107 21.71 -9.28 -14.45
N GLN A 108 22.00 -10.03 -13.39
CA GLN A 108 23.38 -10.44 -13.09
C GLN A 108 23.91 -11.45 -14.12
N ASP A 109 23.13 -12.49 -14.43
CA ASP A 109 23.49 -13.49 -15.45
C ASP A 109 23.73 -12.83 -16.82
N THR A 110 22.87 -11.88 -17.21
CA THR A 110 23.03 -11.13 -18.46
C THR A 110 24.26 -10.22 -18.43
N THR A 111 24.58 -9.61 -17.28
CA THR A 111 25.81 -8.82 -17.11
C THR A 111 27.05 -9.69 -17.26
N ASP A 112 27.07 -10.86 -16.64
CA ASP A 112 28.19 -11.80 -16.72
C ASP A 112 28.38 -12.32 -18.15
N ALA A 113 27.28 -12.69 -18.83
CA ALA A 113 27.31 -13.09 -20.24
C ALA A 113 27.83 -11.97 -21.17
N LEU A 114 27.42 -10.72 -20.92
CA LEU A 114 27.92 -9.56 -21.67
C LEU A 114 29.42 -9.36 -21.43
N GLN A 115 29.90 -9.47 -20.19
CA GLN A 115 31.32 -9.38 -19.88
C GLN A 115 32.12 -10.45 -20.62
N ASP A 116 31.60 -11.67 -20.72
CA ASP A 116 32.28 -12.75 -21.43
C ASP A 116 32.33 -12.52 -22.95
N ILE A 117 31.24 -12.00 -23.53
CA ILE A 117 31.24 -11.60 -24.95
C ILE A 117 32.25 -10.47 -25.19
N LEU A 118 32.28 -9.46 -24.32
CA LEU A 118 33.24 -8.36 -24.42
C LEU A 118 34.69 -8.83 -24.30
N LYS A 119 34.97 -9.75 -23.38
CA LYS A 119 36.30 -10.37 -23.26
C LYS A 119 36.69 -11.11 -24.54
N LYS A 120 35.80 -11.94 -25.08
CA LYS A 120 36.03 -12.66 -26.34
C LYS A 120 36.31 -11.70 -27.50
N ALA A 121 35.46 -10.68 -27.68
CA ALA A 121 35.64 -9.66 -28.71
C ALA A 121 36.97 -8.90 -28.54
N GLN A 122 37.36 -8.60 -27.30
CA GLN A 122 38.64 -7.97 -27.01
C GLN A 122 39.83 -8.88 -27.37
N ASP A 123 39.73 -10.17 -27.09
CA ASP A 123 40.79 -11.13 -27.41
C ASP A 123 40.89 -11.37 -28.92
N ASP A 124 39.76 -11.45 -29.63
CA ASP A 124 39.71 -11.49 -31.11
C ASP A 124 40.33 -10.23 -31.73
N MET A 125 40.09 -9.06 -31.14
CA MET A 125 40.76 -7.82 -31.58
C MET A 125 42.28 -7.87 -31.37
N LYS A 126 42.75 -8.47 -30.27
CA LYS A 126 44.19 -8.63 -30.01
C LYS A 126 44.82 -9.58 -31.03
N THR A 127 44.19 -10.72 -31.31
CA THR A 127 44.69 -11.68 -32.31
C THR A 127 44.73 -11.03 -33.69
N GLN A 128 43.66 -10.32 -34.08
CA GLN A 128 43.63 -9.61 -35.36
C GLN A 128 44.72 -8.55 -35.46
N LYS A 129 45.02 -7.84 -34.37
CA LYS A 129 46.12 -6.87 -34.33
C LYS A 129 47.49 -7.53 -34.51
N VAL A 130 47.69 -8.74 -33.96
CA VAL A 130 48.92 -9.52 -34.17
C VAL A 130 49.06 -9.92 -35.63
N VAL A 131 47.99 -10.44 -36.25
CA VAL A 131 47.98 -10.81 -37.68
C VAL A 131 48.27 -9.58 -38.56
N ILE A 132 47.65 -8.44 -38.27
CA ILE A 132 47.93 -7.19 -39.01
C ILE A 132 49.41 -6.79 -38.88
N ARG A 133 49.98 -6.89 -37.67
CA ARG A 133 51.40 -6.57 -37.44
C ARG A 133 52.33 -7.53 -38.19
N GLU A 134 52.01 -8.82 -38.21
CA GLU A 134 52.77 -9.83 -38.96
C GLU A 134 52.72 -9.54 -40.46
N ASN A 135 51.52 -9.32 -41.02
CA ASN A 135 51.34 -8.93 -42.42
C ASN A 135 52.09 -7.63 -42.76
N GLN A 136 52.07 -6.64 -41.87
CA GLN A 136 52.86 -5.40 -42.04
C GLN A 136 54.37 -5.68 -42.09
N SER A 137 54.87 -6.59 -41.25
CA SER A 137 56.28 -6.97 -41.24
C SER A 137 56.68 -7.75 -42.49
N GLU A 138 55.81 -8.65 -42.97
CA GLU A 138 56.03 -9.39 -44.21
C GLU A 138 56.06 -8.46 -45.42
N LEU A 139 55.09 -7.54 -45.54
CA LEU A 139 55.07 -6.52 -46.59
C LEU A 139 56.32 -5.62 -46.56
N LYS A 140 56.76 -5.23 -45.35
CA LYS A 140 58.00 -4.44 -45.21
C LYS A 140 59.23 -5.24 -45.64
N SER A 141 59.29 -6.53 -45.31
CA SER A 141 60.37 -7.43 -45.76
C SER A 141 60.38 -7.56 -47.28
N GLN A 142 59.23 -7.79 -47.92
CA GLN A 142 59.12 -7.88 -49.37
C GLN A 142 59.55 -6.57 -50.06
N LEU A 143 59.20 -5.42 -49.50
CA LEU A 143 59.63 -4.12 -50.02
C LEU A 143 61.16 -3.96 -49.96
N GLN A 144 61.80 -4.50 -48.92
CA GLN A 144 63.25 -4.45 -48.73
C GLN A 144 64.00 -5.34 -49.75
N ASP A 145 63.34 -6.32 -50.33
CA ASP A 145 63.91 -7.17 -51.39
C ASP A 145 63.76 -6.56 -52.80
N MET A 146 63.00 -5.45 -52.96
CA MET A 146 62.83 -4.76 -54.24
C MET A 146 63.99 -3.78 -54.53
N VAL A 147 64.32 -3.56 -55.80
CA VAL A 147 65.52 -2.81 -56.23
C VAL A 147 65.53 -1.33 -55.77
N ASP A 148 64.37 -0.69 -55.60
CA ASP A 148 64.22 0.73 -55.22
C ASP A 148 63.80 0.92 -53.73
N THR A 149 64.35 0.12 -52.83
CA THR A 149 64.02 0.10 -51.38
C THR A 149 63.93 1.48 -50.71
N GLU A 150 64.92 2.35 -50.93
CA GLU A 150 65.04 3.64 -50.22
C GLU A 150 63.97 4.66 -50.62
N LYS A 151 63.52 4.61 -51.88
CA LYS A 151 62.51 5.54 -52.40
C LYS A 151 61.13 5.26 -51.79
N TYR A 152 60.78 3.98 -51.68
CA TYR A 152 59.49 3.58 -51.11
C TYR A 152 59.43 3.72 -49.59
N LEU A 153 60.54 3.46 -48.88
CA LEU A 153 60.62 3.68 -47.43
C LEU A 153 60.35 5.14 -47.06
N LYS A 154 60.94 6.10 -47.78
CA LYS A 154 60.70 7.55 -47.56
C LYS A 154 59.23 7.94 -47.78
N LEU A 155 58.59 7.42 -48.81
CA LEU A 155 57.17 7.70 -49.11
C LEU A 155 56.24 7.16 -48.00
N ILE A 156 56.57 6.00 -47.43
CA ILE A 156 55.81 5.40 -46.33
C ILE A 156 55.97 6.21 -45.04
N GLU A 157 57.19 6.65 -44.72
CA GLU A 157 57.45 7.48 -43.54
C GLU A 157 56.75 8.84 -43.63
N GLU A 158 56.78 9.47 -44.80
CA GLU A 158 56.08 10.73 -45.06
C GLU A 158 54.56 10.55 -44.89
N ARG A 159 53.98 9.49 -45.45
CA ARG A 159 52.55 9.21 -45.31
C ARG A 159 52.14 8.87 -43.87
N ASN A 160 52.97 8.13 -43.12
CA ASN A 160 52.72 7.84 -41.71
C ASN A 160 52.76 9.12 -40.85
N HIS A 161 53.66 10.05 -41.17
CA HIS A 161 53.77 11.33 -40.48
C HIS A 161 52.54 12.22 -40.72
N GLU A 162 52.00 12.21 -41.94
CA GLU A 162 50.74 12.90 -42.25
C GLU A 162 49.55 12.31 -41.51
N LEU A 163 49.44 10.97 -41.46
CA LEU A 163 48.36 10.29 -40.76
C LEU A 163 48.35 10.58 -39.25
N GLU A 164 49.52 10.64 -38.60
CA GLU A 164 49.59 10.97 -37.17
C GLU A 164 49.15 12.42 -36.90
N LYS A 165 49.52 13.35 -37.79
CA LYS A 165 49.03 14.75 -37.73
C LYS A 165 47.52 14.86 -37.90
N GLU A 166 46.91 14.04 -38.76
CA GLU A 166 45.45 13.99 -38.92
C GLU A 166 44.77 13.44 -37.65
N ARG A 167 45.28 12.36 -37.07
CA ARG A 167 44.74 11.78 -35.82
C ARG A 167 44.86 12.70 -34.61
N GLU A 168 45.92 13.50 -34.52
CA GLU A 168 46.07 14.52 -33.48
C GLU A 168 45.09 15.68 -33.65
N LYS A 169 44.76 16.06 -34.88
CA LYS A 169 43.75 17.09 -35.16
C LYS A 169 42.34 16.59 -34.80
N GLU A 170 41.99 15.37 -35.19
CA GLU A 170 40.70 14.74 -34.83
C GLU A 170 40.52 14.58 -33.32
N LYS A 171 41.59 14.29 -32.56
CA LYS A 171 41.52 14.23 -31.09
C LYS A 171 41.37 15.59 -30.42
N LYS A 172 41.75 16.68 -31.09
CA LYS A 172 41.71 18.05 -30.57
C LYS A 172 40.44 18.81 -30.94
N GLU A 173 39.62 18.30 -31.85
CA GLU A 173 38.29 18.86 -32.12
C GLU A 173 37.32 18.46 -30.99
N PRO A 174 36.83 19.42 -30.18
CA PRO A 174 35.80 19.12 -29.21
C PRO A 174 34.50 18.89 -29.96
N ARG A 175 33.90 17.71 -29.78
CA ARG A 175 32.54 17.40 -30.22
C ARG A 175 31.60 18.44 -29.63
N GLU A 176 31.16 19.41 -30.42
CA GLU A 176 30.26 20.47 -29.97
C GLU A 176 28.98 19.84 -29.38
N GLU A 177 28.84 19.87 -28.06
CA GLU A 177 27.59 19.60 -27.36
C GLU A 177 26.60 20.71 -27.75
N LYS A 178 25.81 20.45 -28.79
CA LYS A 178 24.66 21.29 -29.15
C LYS A 178 23.70 21.35 -27.97
N LYS A 179 23.79 22.42 -27.16
CA LYS A 179 22.81 22.73 -26.11
C LYS A 179 21.41 22.75 -26.74
N SER A 180 20.49 21.96 -26.18
CA SER A 180 19.16 21.78 -26.76
C SER A 180 18.33 23.08 -26.69
N PRO A 181 17.55 23.42 -27.74
CA PRO A 181 16.84 24.69 -27.86
C PRO A 181 15.70 24.90 -26.84
N TYR A 182 15.42 23.91 -25.99
CA TYR A 182 14.32 23.92 -25.03
C TYR A 182 14.65 24.56 -23.68
N GLN A 183 15.91 24.93 -23.40
CA GLN A 183 16.27 25.59 -22.13
C GLN A 183 15.68 27.00 -21.97
N ALA A 184 15.18 27.62 -23.05
CA ALA A 184 14.65 28.98 -23.05
C ALA A 184 13.11 29.08 -22.96
N ILE A 185 12.38 27.95 -22.94
CA ILE A 185 10.90 27.96 -22.99
C ILE A 185 10.37 27.77 -21.56
N LYS A 186 9.85 28.84 -20.95
CA LYS A 186 9.02 28.74 -19.74
C LYS A 186 7.66 28.14 -20.13
N PRO A 187 7.21 27.01 -19.55
CA PRO A 187 5.91 26.45 -19.85
C PRO A 187 4.80 27.31 -19.23
N GLU A 188 3.84 27.75 -20.05
CA GLU A 188 2.62 28.44 -19.63
C GLU A 188 1.50 27.39 -19.49
N ILE A 189 1.07 27.08 -18.27
CA ILE A 189 0.04 26.07 -18.01
C ILE A 189 -1.33 26.73 -18.14
N ARG A 190 -2.06 26.41 -19.21
CA ARG A 190 -3.46 26.84 -19.39
C ARG A 190 -4.40 25.74 -18.90
N ILE A 191 -5.14 26.04 -17.84
CA ILE A 191 -6.10 25.11 -17.21
C ILE A 191 -7.46 25.26 -17.91
N ASN A 192 -8.12 24.14 -18.25
CA ASN A 192 -9.46 24.15 -18.85
C ASN A 192 -10.55 24.09 -17.76
N PRO A 193 -11.30 25.17 -17.49
CA PRO A 193 -12.22 25.24 -16.35
C PRO A 193 -13.45 24.34 -16.50
N GLU A 194 -13.84 23.98 -17.73
CA GLU A 194 -14.99 23.11 -18.00
C GLU A 194 -14.78 21.65 -17.53
N TYR A 195 -13.53 21.22 -17.43
CA TYR A 195 -13.18 19.86 -16.99
C TYR A 195 -13.51 19.65 -15.50
N PHE A 196 -13.19 20.63 -14.64
CA PHE A 196 -13.39 20.54 -13.20
C PHE A 196 -14.87 20.59 -12.81
N LYS A 197 -15.67 21.36 -13.55
CA LYS A 197 -17.13 21.42 -13.38
C LYS A 197 -17.81 20.09 -13.67
N LYS A 198 -17.39 19.35 -14.71
CA LYS A 198 -17.92 18.00 -15.00
C LYS A 198 -17.43 16.93 -14.02
N ALA A 199 -16.24 17.11 -13.45
CA ALA A 199 -15.66 16.17 -12.49
C ALA A 199 -16.16 16.38 -11.05
N GLY A 200 -16.97 17.42 -10.78
CA GLY A 200 -17.55 17.68 -9.45
C GLY A 200 -16.55 18.20 -8.41
N ILE A 201 -15.41 18.75 -8.85
CA ILE A 201 -14.37 19.31 -7.98
C ILE A 201 -14.58 20.84 -7.92
N PRO A 202 -14.78 21.45 -6.74
CA PRO A 202 -14.89 22.90 -6.62
C PRO A 202 -13.60 23.57 -7.11
N LEU A 203 -13.73 24.53 -8.02
CA LEU A 203 -12.64 25.42 -8.42
C LEU A 203 -12.74 26.63 -7.49
N GLU A 204 -11.79 26.79 -6.57
CA GLU A 204 -11.63 28.07 -5.85
C GLU A 204 -11.02 29.08 -6.83
N ASP A 205 -11.76 30.15 -7.10
CA ASP A 205 -11.29 31.30 -7.84
C ASP A 205 -10.36 32.11 -6.92
N GLU A 206 -9.06 32.14 -7.22
CA GLU A 206 -8.14 33.13 -6.64
C GLU A 206 -7.80 34.17 -7.72
N GLU A 207 -8.42 35.35 -7.60
CA GLU A 207 -7.87 36.60 -8.16
C GLU A 207 -6.73 37.13 -7.27
N PRO A 208 -5.78 37.89 -7.82
CA PRO A 208 -4.45 38.08 -7.24
C PRO A 208 -4.43 39.27 -6.26
N GLU A 209 -3.97 39.05 -5.02
CA GLU A 209 -3.51 40.14 -4.16
C GLU A 209 -1.99 40.32 -4.30
N GLU A 210 -1.63 41.52 -4.78
CA GLU A 210 -0.27 42.05 -4.75
C GLU A 210 0.19 42.35 -3.31
N ASP A 211 1.50 42.29 -3.13
CA ASP A 211 2.31 42.81 -2.01
C ASP A 211 2.31 42.07 -0.67
N ALA A 212 3.01 40.92 -0.64
CA ALA A 212 3.43 40.26 0.58
C ALA A 212 4.85 40.69 1.01
N ALA A 213 4.92 41.62 1.98
CA ALA A 213 6.06 41.78 2.88
C ALA A 213 5.93 40.81 4.08
N GLU A 214 7.06 40.17 4.41
CA GLU A 214 7.42 39.48 5.67
C GLU A 214 6.49 38.37 6.23
N GLY A 215 7.05 37.17 6.41
CA GLY A 215 6.54 36.22 7.41
C GLY A 215 6.66 34.75 7.06
N LYS A 216 7.84 34.19 7.32
CA LYS A 216 8.18 32.77 7.54
C LYS A 216 6.99 31.79 7.55
N LYS A 217 6.91 30.92 6.54
CA LYS A 217 6.36 29.56 6.67
C LYS A 217 7.37 28.59 6.07
N GLU A 218 8.03 27.89 6.99
CA GLU A 218 9.00 26.84 6.73
C GLU A 218 8.34 25.72 5.92
N ILE A 219 8.92 25.45 4.76
CA ILE A 219 8.61 24.28 3.94
C ILE A 219 9.20 23.08 4.72
N PRO A 220 8.43 22.02 5.05
CA PRO A 220 9.04 20.82 5.59
C PRO A 220 9.93 20.19 4.52
N GLU A 221 11.24 20.31 4.71
CA GLU A 221 12.25 19.64 3.93
C GLU A 221 12.22 18.15 4.30
N VAL A 222 11.54 17.35 3.47
CA VAL A 222 11.60 15.88 3.58
C VAL A 222 12.88 15.41 2.92
N THR A 223 13.99 15.54 3.64
CA THR A 223 15.23 14.82 3.36
C THR A 223 15.13 13.42 3.99
N VAL A 224 14.97 12.42 3.12
CA VAL A 224 14.96 11.01 3.54
C VAL A 224 16.40 10.56 3.71
N ASP A 225 16.95 10.67 4.92
CA ASP A 225 18.26 10.10 5.27
C ASP A 225 18.16 8.57 5.39
N LEU A 226 18.19 7.88 4.24
CA LEU A 226 18.17 6.41 4.12
C LEU A 226 19.38 5.73 4.81
N ASP A 227 20.45 6.47 5.05
CA ASP A 227 21.72 5.92 5.56
C ASP A 227 21.77 5.84 7.10
N ALA A 228 21.09 6.74 7.83
CA ALA A 228 21.32 6.86 9.27
C ALA A 228 20.73 5.71 10.12
N GLU A 229 19.64 5.07 9.68
CA GLU A 229 19.03 3.96 10.41
C GLU A 229 19.65 2.60 10.04
N TYR A 230 20.04 2.43 8.77
CA TYR A 230 20.70 1.22 8.28
C TYR A 230 22.06 0.97 8.96
N PHE A 231 22.86 2.03 9.19
CA PHE A 231 24.16 1.90 9.86
C PHE A 231 24.06 1.68 11.38
N LYS A 232 23.01 2.17 12.05
CA LYS A 232 22.80 1.96 13.49
C LYS A 232 22.40 0.52 13.81
N TRP A 233 21.61 -0.13 12.95
CA TRP A 233 21.26 -1.54 13.10
C TRP A 233 22.48 -2.47 12.92
N LYS A 234 23.32 -2.22 11.91
CA LYS A 234 24.56 -2.98 11.68
C LYS A 234 25.60 -2.81 12.80
N ALA A 235 25.64 -1.67 13.48
CA ALA A 235 26.51 -1.46 14.63
C ALA A 235 26.02 -2.23 15.87
N LYS A 236 24.71 -2.24 16.13
CA LYS A 236 24.10 -3.01 17.23
C LYS A 236 24.27 -4.53 17.07
N GLU A 237 24.20 -5.04 15.84
CA GLU A 237 24.46 -6.46 15.56
C GLU A 237 25.92 -6.87 15.83
N LYS A 238 26.88 -5.97 15.59
CA LYS A 238 28.30 -6.23 15.85
C LYS A 238 28.66 -6.18 17.33
N ASP A 239 28.01 -5.33 18.13
CA ASP A 239 28.24 -5.25 19.58
C ASP A 239 27.61 -6.43 20.34
N ASN A 240 26.45 -6.91 19.89
CA ASN A 240 25.76 -8.04 20.53
C ASN A 240 26.42 -9.40 20.23
N LYS A 241 27.42 -9.43 19.33
CA LYS A 241 28.24 -10.62 19.00
C LYS A 241 29.62 -10.62 19.68
N LYS A 242 29.95 -9.59 20.46
CA LYS A 242 31.23 -9.43 21.18
C LYS A 242 31.08 -9.51 22.72
N LYS A 243 29.91 -9.90 23.23
CA LYS A 243 29.70 -10.26 24.63
C LYS A 243 29.55 -11.77 24.77
#